data_AF-A6QTG4-F1
#
_entry.id   AF-A6QTG4-F1
#
_cell.length_a   1.000
_cell.length_b   1.000
_cell.length_c   1.000
_cell.angle_alpha   90.00
_cell.angle_beta   90.00
_cell.angle_gamma   90.00
#
_symmetry.space_group_name_H-M   'P 1'
#
loop_
_entity.id
_entity.type
_entity.pdbx_description
1 polymer ?
#
loop_
_entity_poly.entity_id
_entity_poly.type
_entity_poly.pdbx_seq_one_letter_code
_entity_poly.pdbx_strand_id
1 'polypeptide(L)'
;MSAPQFWSTPFRYMRWAAHEKPAIFFSVIIGSLGPVALVALPPIRRYLGDVDPPPIPLTYPISKQAEVGGEIAGRRKTATCHHLH
;
A
#
# COMPACT_ATOMS: atom_id res chain seq x y z
N MET A 1 -42.48 18.50 7.14
CA MET A 1 -41.97 17.75 8.31
C MET A 1 -40.69 18.44 8.78
N SER A 2 -40.54 18.74 10.07
CA SER A 2 -39.31 19.30 10.62
C SER A 2 -38.16 18.29 10.53
N ALA A 3 -36.94 18.77 10.23
CA ALA A 3 -35.76 17.92 10.16
C ALA A 3 -35.48 17.31 11.56
N PRO A 4 -35.38 15.97 11.69
CA PRO A 4 -35.04 15.34 12.96
C PRO A 4 -33.63 15.72 13.38
N GLN A 5 -33.38 15.83 14.68
CA GLN A 5 -32.05 16.14 15.20
C GLN A 5 -31.13 14.92 15.07
N PHE A 6 -29.90 15.15 14.62
CA PHE A 6 -28.90 14.09 14.43
C PHE A 6 -28.54 13.40 15.75
N TRP A 7 -28.28 14.18 16.81
CA TRP A 7 -27.80 13.69 18.10
C TRP A 7 -28.87 13.00 18.96
N SER A 8 -30.15 13.24 18.68
CA SER A 8 -31.25 12.64 19.45
C SER A 8 -31.80 11.38 18.76
N THR A 9 -31.81 11.35 17.41
CA THR A 9 -32.41 10.25 16.64
C THR A 9 -31.66 9.96 15.35
N PRO A 10 -30.45 9.37 15.42
CA PRO A 10 -29.57 9.23 14.24
C PRO A 10 -30.17 8.35 13.14
N PHE A 11 -30.77 7.20 13.46
CA PHE A 11 -31.41 6.33 12.46
C PHE A 11 -32.60 6.98 11.76
N ARG A 12 -33.39 7.78 12.49
CA ARG A 12 -34.50 8.54 11.92
C ARG A 12 -34.00 9.66 11.01
N TYR A 13 -32.90 10.32 11.37
CA TYR A 13 -32.24 11.32 10.54
C TYR A 13 -31.72 10.75 9.23
N MET A 14 -31.02 9.60 9.27
CA MET A 14 -30.53 8.95 8.03
C MET A 14 -31.67 8.60 7.07
N ARG A 15 -32.78 8.05 7.58
CA ARG A 15 -33.96 7.75 6.75
C ARG A 15 -34.57 9.00 6.13
N TRP A 16 -34.68 10.11 6.88
CA TRP A 16 -35.19 11.38 6.35
C TRP A 16 -34.23 11.98 5.32
N ALA A 17 -32.92 12.00 5.61
CA ALA A 17 -31.90 12.54 4.72
C ALA A 17 -31.83 11.80 3.38
N ALA A 18 -32.02 10.48 3.38
CA ALA A 18 -32.05 9.67 2.16
C ALA A 18 -33.21 10.03 1.22
N HIS A 19 -34.38 10.41 1.75
CA HIS A 19 -35.57 10.73 0.95
C HIS A 19 -35.66 12.22 0.57
N GLU A 20 -35.35 13.13 1.49
CA GLU A 20 -35.51 14.57 1.27
C GLU A 20 -34.31 15.17 0.51
N LYS A 21 -33.10 14.66 0.78
CA LYS A 21 -31.83 15.21 0.25
C LYS A 21 -30.91 14.10 -0.27
N PRO A 22 -31.35 13.33 -1.28
CA PRO A 22 -30.62 12.14 -1.74
C PRO A 22 -29.19 12.46 -2.21
N ALA A 23 -29.00 13.58 -2.90
CA ALA A 23 -27.69 13.95 -3.45
C ALA A 23 -26.61 14.10 -2.36
N ILE A 24 -26.95 14.72 -1.22
CA ILE A 24 -25.98 14.91 -0.12
C ILE A 24 -25.76 13.60 0.62
N PHE A 25 -26.83 12.84 0.87
CA PHE A 25 -26.75 11.58 1.60
C PHE A 25 -25.88 10.55 0.87
N PHE A 26 -26.15 10.31 -0.42
CA PHE A 26 -25.42 9.30 -1.17
C PHE A 26 -24.00 9.74 -1.57
N SER A 27 -23.74 11.03 -1.76
CA SER A 27 -22.38 11.51 -2.04
C SER A 27 -21.43 11.28 -0.85
N VAL A 28 -21.90 11.50 0.38
CA VAL A 28 -21.12 11.20 1.58
C VAL A 28 -20.87 9.70 1.71
N ILE A 29 -21.90 8.86 1.50
CA ILE A 29 -21.75 7.39 1.59
C ILE A 29 -20.74 6.89 0.57
N ILE A 30 -20.93 7.23 -0.72
CA ILE A 30 -20.08 6.74 -1.81
C ILE A 30 -18.66 7.31 -1.67
N GLY A 31 -18.53 8.58 -1.29
CA GLY A 31 -17.24 9.20 -1.00
C GLY A 31 -16.51 8.54 0.18
N SER A 32 -17.23 8.16 1.23
CA SER A 32 -16.66 7.46 2.39
C SER A 32 -16.34 5.99 2.12
N LEU A 33 -17.01 5.37 1.15
CA LEU A 33 -16.81 3.95 0.82
C LEU A 33 -15.39 3.69 0.30
N GLY A 34 -14.77 4.63 -0.41
CA GLY A 34 -13.39 4.51 -0.90
C GLY A 34 -12.36 4.33 0.24
N PRO A 35 -12.24 5.29 1.18
CA PRO A 35 -11.36 5.15 2.33
C PRO A 35 -11.66 3.92 3.19
N VAL A 36 -12.94 3.59 3.38
CA VAL A 36 -13.34 2.38 4.12
C VAL A 36 -12.84 1.12 3.41
N ALA A 37 -12.97 1.05 2.09
CA ALA A 37 -12.47 -0.07 1.29
C ALA A 37 -10.94 -0.19 1.36
N LEU A 38 -10.20 0.91 1.38
CA LEU A 38 -8.73 0.87 1.52
C LEU A 38 -8.27 0.23 2.84
N VAL A 39 -9.04 0.36 3.91
CA VAL A 39 -8.72 -0.24 5.22
C VAL A 39 -9.30 -1.64 5.34
N ALA A 40 -10.51 -1.87 4.82
CA ALA A 40 -11.20 -3.15 4.94
C ALA A 40 -10.69 -4.21 3.96
N LEU A 41 -10.32 -3.84 2.73
CA LEU A 41 -9.91 -4.81 1.70
C LEU A 41 -8.56 -5.49 1.95
N PRO A 42 -7.48 -4.82 2.42
CA PRO A 42 -6.19 -5.47 2.65
C PRO A 42 -6.21 -6.67 3.62
N PRO A 43 -6.91 -6.64 4.76
CA PRO A 43 -7.03 -7.84 5.59
C PRO A 43 -7.89 -8.90 4.89
N ILE A 44 -9.03 -8.53 4.29
CA ILE A 44 -9.93 -9.48 3.62
C ILE A 44 -9.23 -10.23 2.49
N ARG A 45 -8.49 -9.55 1.62
CA ARG A 45 -7.76 -10.19 0.51
C ARG A 45 -6.68 -11.15 1.02
N ARG A 46 -5.98 -10.78 2.10
CA ARG A 46 -4.95 -11.64 2.73
C ARG A 46 -5.55 -12.90 3.34
N TYR A 47 -6.75 -12.82 3.92
CA TYR A 47 -7.48 -13.99 4.41
C TYR A 47 -7.92 -14.93 3.27
N LEU A 48 -8.22 -14.39 2.10
CA LEU A 48 -8.58 -15.16 0.91
C LEU A 48 -7.36 -15.74 0.16
N GLY A 49 -6.14 -15.55 0.68
CA GLY A 49 -4.91 -16.10 0.12
C GLY A 49 -4.27 -15.24 -0.97
N ASP A 50 -4.76 -14.03 -1.19
CA ASP A 50 -4.12 -13.06 -2.08
C ASP A 50 -2.92 -12.43 -1.36
N VAL A 51 -1.73 -12.91 -1.70
CA VAL A 51 -0.45 -12.46 -1.15
C VAL A 51 0.09 -11.29 -1.95
N ASP A 52 0.60 -10.29 -1.23
CA ASP A 52 1.21 -9.11 -1.84
C ASP A 52 2.40 -9.55 -2.75
N PRO A 53 2.44 -9.13 -4.03
CA PRO A 53 3.49 -9.54 -4.95
C PRO A 53 4.86 -9.03 -4.48
N PRO A 54 5.95 -9.76 -4.80
CA PRO A 54 7.29 -9.30 -4.45
C PRO A 54 7.59 -7.94 -5.13
N PRO A 55 8.36 -7.06 -4.48
CA PRO A 55 8.70 -5.77 -5.04
C PRO A 55 9.51 -5.93 -6.33
N ILE A 56 9.15 -5.16 -7.37
CA ILE A 56 9.88 -5.13 -8.63
C ILE A 56 11.29 -4.59 -8.35
N PRO A 57 12.36 -5.28 -8.80
CA PRO A 57 13.72 -4.79 -8.59
C PRO A 57 13.91 -3.46 -9.32
N LEU A 58 14.31 -2.43 -8.57
CA LEU A 58 14.59 -1.09 -9.11
C LEU A 58 16.03 -0.94 -9.64
N THR A 59 16.82 -2.01 -9.60
CA THR A 59 18.23 -2.02 -9.99
C THR A 59 18.51 -3.27 -10.80
N TYR A 60 19.40 -3.13 -11.78
CA TYR A 60 19.90 -4.27 -12.54
C TYR A 60 20.48 -5.31 -11.56
N PRO A 61 20.06 -6.59 -11.62
CA PRO A 61 20.48 -7.59 -10.67
C PRO A 61 21.98 -7.88 -10.86
N ILE A 62 22.81 -7.22 -10.04
CA ILE A 62 24.22 -7.56 -9.90
C ILE A 62 24.28 -8.80 -9.01
N SER A 63 24.82 -9.90 -9.52
CA SER A 63 25.01 -11.09 -8.71
C SER A 63 25.98 -10.77 -7.57
N LYS A 64 25.64 -11.11 -6.33
CA LYS A 64 26.53 -10.97 -5.15
C LYS A 64 27.92 -11.61 -5.39
N GLN A 65 27.97 -12.60 -6.29
CA GLN A 65 29.20 -13.28 -6.72
C GLN A 65 30.13 -12.38 -7.56
N ALA A 66 29.59 -11.44 -8.34
CA ALA A 66 30.37 -10.51 -9.16
C ALA A 66 31.06 -9.44 -8.31
N GLU A 67 30.44 -9.00 -7.20
CA GLU A 67 31.05 -8.06 -6.26
C GLU A 67 32.24 -8.69 -5.53
N VAL A 68 32.05 -9.90 -4.98
CA VAL A 68 33.13 -10.66 -4.34
C VAL A 68 34.25 -10.95 -5.34
N GLY A 69 33.93 -11.35 -6.58
CA GLY A 69 34.90 -11.62 -7.65
C GLY A 69 35.80 -10.42 -8.01
N GLY A 70 35.27 -9.20 -7.94
CA GLY A 70 36.03 -7.96 -8.16
C GLY A 70 37.03 -7.66 -7.04
N GLU A 71 36.67 -7.91 -5.78
CA GLU A 71 37.57 -7.72 -4.65
C GLU A 71 38.70 -8.75 -4.63
N ILE A 72 38.43 -10.03 -4.90
CA ILE A 72 39.48 -11.06 -5.02
C ILE A 72 40.38 -10.83 -6.25
N ALA A 73 39.84 -10.31 -7.36
CA ALA A 73 40.64 -9.95 -8.53
C ALA A 73 41.53 -8.72 -8.26
N GLY A 74 41.02 -7.71 -7.54
CA GLY A 74 41.78 -6.53 -7.12
C GLY A 74 42.92 -6.88 -6.17
N ARG A 75 42.67 -7.78 -5.20
CA ARG A 75 43.68 -8.23 -4.21
C ARG A 75 44.78 -9.09 -4.81
N ARG A 76 44.51 -9.85 -5.88
CA ARG A 76 45.55 -10.61 -6.59
C ARG A 76 46.52 -9.69 -7.34
N LYS A 77 46.04 -8.60 -7.94
CA LYS A 77 46.90 -7.69 -8.73
C LYS A 77 47.90 -6.92 -7.86
N THR A 78 47.52 -6.52 -6.64
CA THR A 78 48.44 -5.81 -5.72
C THR A 78 49.49 -6.73 -5.12
N ALA A 79 49.18 -8.02 -4.91
CA ALA A 79 50.15 -9.00 -4.41
C ALA A 79 51.26 -9.32 -5.42
N THR A 80 50.98 -9.30 -6.72
CA THR A 80 51.99 -9.60 -7.76
C THR A 80 52.98 -8.46 -8.00
N CYS A 81 52.61 -7.20 -7.72
CA CYS A 81 53.51 -6.06 -7.90
C CYS A 81 54.66 -6.01 -6.87
N HIS A 82 54.52 -6.65 -5.71
CA HIS A 82 55.55 -6.62 -4.67
C HIS A 82 56.67 -7.66 -4.84
N HIS A 83 56.61 -8.50 -5.87
CA HIS A 83 57.61 -9.55 -6.10
C HIS A 83 58.57 -9.27 -7.27
N LEU A 84 58.44 -8.09 -7.91
CA LEU A 84 59.17 -7.70 -9.12
C LEU A 84 60.23 -6.60 -8.90
N HIS A 85 60.70 -6.40 -7.66
CA HIS A 85 61.81 -5.49 -7.34
C HIS A 85 62.99 -6.27 -6.74
#